data_AF-A0A9P9CIS4-F1
#
_entry.id   AF-A0A9P9CIS4-F1
#
_cell.length_a   1.000
_cell.length_b   1.000
_cell.length_c   1.000
_cell.angle_alpha   90.00
_cell.angle_beta   90.00
_cell.angle_gamma   90.00
#
_symmetry.space_group_name_H-M   'P 1'
#
loop_
_entity.id
_entity.type
_entity.pdbx_description
1 polymer ?
#
loop_
_entity_poly.entity_id
_entity_poly.type
_entity_poly.pdbx_seq_one_letter_code
_entity_poly.pdbx_strand_id
1 'polypeptide(L)'
;MHRHAPGQRKHIVSEISLVLLQFIVYSFFLYPSLLDLFLRLIAITAARQPAAIAPGRSLSVWSLFICGLHASSLVRPLFALDTSKGIVLDFIGNDRMPSRLLLAAVTVFVLFLNCILLAIEYELSYPPAENPSSMSNTEKSSSYIEPAADSGDLVIDFRFRNAFRRLRGPAPPPPQTAADLQLPLPNNMTTNRQANRIARALQRALARQMASTQQGQTLGAIPGSRTSTTAAT
;
A
#
# COMPACT_ATOMS: atom_id res chain seq x y z
N MET A 1 7.80 -13.52 23.74
CA MET A 1 8.65 -13.08 22.60
C MET A 1 7.82 -13.12 21.31
N HIS A 2 7.10 -12.05 20.94
CA HIS A 2 6.18 -12.03 19.77
C HIS A 2 6.58 -11.02 18.66
N ARG A 3 7.88 -10.69 18.53
CA ARG A 3 8.34 -9.62 17.60
C ARG A 3 8.54 -10.07 16.14
N HIS A 4 8.35 -11.35 15.80
CA HIS A 4 8.66 -11.87 14.46
C HIS A 4 7.48 -11.85 13.46
N ALA A 5 6.24 -11.76 13.94
CA ALA A 5 5.05 -11.83 13.08
C ALA A 5 4.94 -10.75 11.97
N PRO A 6 5.39 -9.48 12.15
CA PRO A 6 5.27 -8.46 11.10
C PRO A 6 6.18 -8.71 9.89
N GLY A 7 7.36 -9.31 10.10
CA GLY A 7 8.32 -9.57 9.03
C GLY A 7 7.84 -10.66 8.08
N GLN A 8 7.31 -11.75 8.65
CA GLN A 8 6.85 -12.90 7.87
C GLN A 8 5.61 -12.58 7.03
N ARG A 9 4.72 -11.70 7.52
CA ARG A 9 3.56 -11.20 6.75
C ARG A 9 3.99 -10.45 5.49
N LYS A 10 4.99 -9.57 5.61
CA LYS A 10 5.55 -8.84 4.46
C LYS A 10 6.19 -9.78 3.44
N HIS A 11 6.84 -10.84 3.91
CA HIS A 11 7.40 -11.87 3.04
C HIS A 11 6.32 -12.55 2.21
N ILE A 12 5.24 -13.03 2.84
CA ILE A 12 4.13 -13.69 2.14
C ILE A 12 3.50 -12.78 1.07
N VAL A 13 3.25 -11.52 1.40
CA VAL A 13 2.71 -10.54 0.44
C VAL A 13 3.68 -10.29 -0.72
N SER A 14 4.99 -10.22 -0.43
CA SER A 14 6.03 -10.06 -1.44
C SER A 14 6.06 -11.26 -2.41
N GLU A 15 6.03 -12.48 -1.88
CA GLU A 15 6.02 -13.71 -2.67
C GLU A 15 4.79 -13.79 -3.59
N ILE A 16 3.59 -13.49 -3.04
CA ILE A 16 2.37 -13.45 -3.85
C ILE A 16 2.50 -12.41 -4.98
N SER A 17 3.08 -11.24 -4.68
CA SER A 17 3.28 -10.19 -5.69
C SER A 17 4.26 -10.62 -6.79
N LEU A 18 5.31 -11.38 -6.45
CA LEU A 18 6.28 -11.92 -7.40
C LEU A 18 5.65 -12.98 -8.31
N VAL A 19 4.91 -13.92 -7.73
CA VAL A 19 4.15 -14.94 -8.49
C VAL A 19 3.16 -14.26 -9.44
N LEU A 20 2.43 -13.25 -8.96
CA LEU A 20 1.49 -12.48 -9.75
C LEU A 20 2.17 -11.78 -10.93
N LEU A 21 3.33 -11.16 -10.71
CA LEU A 21 4.13 -10.53 -11.75
C LEU A 21 4.58 -11.55 -12.80
N GLN A 22 5.05 -12.72 -12.36
CA GLN A 22 5.45 -13.81 -13.26
C GLN A 22 4.29 -14.27 -14.15
N PHE A 23 3.09 -14.45 -13.59
CA PHE A 23 1.91 -14.82 -14.38
C PHE A 23 1.42 -13.71 -15.31
N ILE A 24 1.57 -12.43 -14.93
CA ILE A 24 1.28 -11.31 -15.84
C ILE A 24 2.23 -11.31 -17.03
N VAL A 25 3.54 -11.46 -16.79
CA VAL A 25 4.55 -11.55 -17.85
C VAL A 25 4.30 -12.77 -18.74
N TYR A 26 4.02 -13.92 -18.14
CA TYR A 26 3.64 -15.13 -18.87
C TYR A 26 2.40 -14.91 -19.74
N SER A 27 1.35 -14.27 -19.19
CA SER A 27 0.15 -13.95 -19.96
C SER A 27 0.42 -12.95 -21.09
N PHE A 28 1.38 -12.04 -20.95
CA PHE A 28 1.80 -11.15 -22.03
C PHE A 28 2.50 -11.92 -23.16
N PHE A 29 3.33 -12.92 -22.84
CA PHE A 29 3.91 -13.79 -23.87
C PHE A 29 2.87 -14.65 -24.58
N LEU A 30 1.82 -15.09 -23.89
CA LEU A 30 0.69 -15.79 -24.53
C LEU A 30 -0.16 -14.86 -25.40
N TYR A 31 -0.30 -13.59 -25.02
CA TYR A 31 -1.09 -12.61 -25.76
C TYR A 31 -0.48 -11.21 -25.59
N PRO A 32 0.33 -10.74 -26.56
CA PRO A 32 1.14 -9.53 -26.39
C PRO A 32 0.30 -8.27 -26.54
N SER A 33 -0.41 -7.90 -25.48
CA SER A 33 -1.14 -6.63 -25.38
C SER A 33 -0.53 -5.74 -24.31
N LEU A 34 0.12 -4.66 -24.74
CA LEU A 34 0.72 -3.67 -23.83
C LEU A 34 -0.31 -3.00 -22.93
N LEU A 35 -1.53 -2.76 -23.45
CA LEU A 35 -2.61 -2.18 -22.66
C LEU A 35 -3.03 -3.12 -21.52
N ASP A 36 -3.26 -4.40 -21.80
CA ASP A 36 -3.62 -5.37 -20.76
C ASP A 36 -2.48 -5.52 -19.74
N LEU A 37 -1.23 -5.57 -20.20
CA LEU A 37 -0.06 -5.57 -19.31
C LEU A 37 -0.07 -4.36 -18.36
N PHE A 38 -0.27 -3.15 -18.89
CA PHE A 38 -0.31 -1.93 -18.11
C PHE A 38 -1.47 -1.89 -17.10
N LEU A 39 -2.69 -2.25 -17.54
CA LEU A 39 -3.86 -2.31 -16.66
C LEU A 39 -3.68 -3.33 -15.52
N ARG A 40 -3.06 -4.48 -15.81
CA ARG A 40 -2.75 -5.50 -14.80
C ARG A 40 -1.69 -5.01 -13.81
N LEU A 41 -0.67 -4.28 -14.26
CA LEU A 41 0.34 -3.66 -13.38
C LEU A 41 -0.28 -2.59 -12.46
N ILE A 42 -1.23 -1.80 -12.97
CA ILE A 42 -2.02 -0.88 -12.13
C ILE A 42 -2.82 -1.68 -11.10
N ALA A 43 -3.46 -2.79 -11.50
CA ALA A 43 -4.23 -3.62 -10.58
C ALA A 43 -3.36 -4.18 -9.44
N ILE A 44 -2.15 -4.67 -9.72
CA ILE A 44 -1.19 -5.08 -8.68
C ILE A 44 -0.91 -3.91 -7.72
N THR A 45 -0.58 -2.75 -8.28
CA THR A 45 -0.20 -1.57 -7.49
C THR A 45 -1.34 -1.12 -6.59
N ALA A 46 -2.56 -1.11 -7.12
CA ALA A 46 -3.79 -0.81 -6.39
C ALA A 46 -4.06 -1.83 -5.28
N ALA A 47 -3.89 -3.13 -5.56
CA ALA A 47 -4.09 -4.21 -4.60
C ALA A 47 -3.09 -4.19 -3.44
N ARG A 48 -1.85 -3.76 -3.69
CA ARG A 48 -0.81 -3.69 -2.65
C ARG A 48 -1.01 -2.58 -1.62
N GLN A 49 -1.67 -1.49 -2.00
CA GLN A 49 -1.79 -0.32 -1.12
C GLN A 49 -3.16 0.36 -1.21
N PRO A 50 -4.28 -0.36 -0.98
CA PRO A 50 -5.63 0.20 -1.13
C PRO A 50 -5.87 1.37 -0.17
N ALA A 51 -5.46 1.23 1.09
CA ALA A 51 -5.58 2.29 2.09
C ALA A 51 -4.71 3.51 1.78
N ALA A 52 -3.67 3.34 0.96
CA ALA A 52 -2.76 4.43 0.63
C ALA A 52 -3.32 5.39 -0.42
N ILE A 53 -4.04 4.82 -1.38
CA ILE A 53 -4.59 5.53 -2.54
C ILE A 53 -5.91 6.19 -2.16
N ALA A 54 -6.80 5.45 -1.51
CA ALA A 54 -8.11 5.95 -1.11
C ALA A 54 -8.49 5.39 0.27
N PRO A 55 -8.03 6.03 1.37
CA PRO A 55 -8.38 5.61 2.71
C PRO A 55 -9.90 5.67 2.91
N GLY A 56 -10.47 4.62 3.51
CA GLY A 56 -11.90 4.58 3.87
C GLY A 56 -12.83 4.03 2.78
N ARG A 57 -12.30 3.63 1.61
CA ARG A 57 -13.09 2.89 0.62
C ARG A 57 -13.32 1.44 1.09
N SER A 58 -14.50 0.90 0.76
CA SER A 58 -14.84 -0.49 1.07
C SER A 58 -14.05 -1.46 0.19
N LEU A 59 -13.87 -2.69 0.69
CA LEU A 59 -13.21 -3.77 -0.05
C LEU A 59 -13.94 -4.09 -1.37
N SER A 60 -15.26 -3.94 -1.40
CA SER A 60 -16.09 -4.19 -2.60
C SER A 60 -15.81 -3.19 -3.71
N VAL A 61 -15.63 -1.91 -3.38
CA VAL A 61 -15.27 -0.87 -4.37
C VAL A 61 -13.91 -1.18 -4.97
N TRP A 62 -12.93 -1.57 -4.14
CA TRP A 62 -11.61 -1.99 -4.62
C TRP A 62 -11.68 -3.26 -5.48
N SER A 63 -12.50 -4.24 -5.08
CA SER A 63 -12.68 -5.48 -5.84
C SER A 63 -13.30 -5.20 -7.21
N LEU A 64 -14.33 -4.36 -7.28
CA LEU A 64 -14.95 -3.93 -8.54
C LEU A 64 -13.97 -3.16 -9.43
N PHE A 65 -13.15 -2.29 -8.85
CA PHE A 65 -12.11 -1.57 -9.58
C PHE A 65 -11.09 -2.54 -10.20
N ILE A 66 -10.59 -3.51 -9.43
CA ILE A 66 -9.69 -4.55 -9.94
C ILE A 66 -10.38 -5.37 -11.04
N CYS A 67 -11.61 -5.85 -10.82
CA CYS A 67 -12.36 -6.58 -11.84
C CYS A 67 -12.53 -5.75 -13.12
N GLY A 68 -12.79 -4.45 -13.01
CA GLY A 68 -12.88 -3.52 -14.14
C GLY A 68 -11.57 -3.42 -14.92
N LEU A 69 -10.42 -3.35 -14.24
CA LEU A 69 -9.11 -3.34 -14.90
C LEU A 69 -8.80 -4.66 -15.63
N HIS A 70 -9.37 -5.78 -15.19
CA HIS A 70 -9.24 -7.09 -15.84
C HIS A 70 -10.35 -7.38 -16.88
N ALA A 71 -11.38 -6.55 -16.97
CA ALA A 71 -12.55 -6.81 -17.80
C ALA A 71 -12.19 -6.94 -19.28
N SER A 72 -11.30 -6.08 -19.81
CA SER A 72 -10.82 -6.17 -21.20
C SER A 72 -10.18 -7.52 -21.50
N SER A 73 -9.32 -7.98 -20.59
CA SER A 73 -8.62 -9.26 -20.70
C SER A 73 -9.56 -10.47 -20.61
N LEU A 74 -10.67 -10.37 -19.88
CA LEU A 74 -11.66 -11.45 -19.74
C LEU A 74 -12.63 -11.52 -20.92
N VAL A 75 -13.03 -10.37 -21.45
CA VAL A 75 -13.96 -10.26 -22.59
C VAL A 75 -13.27 -10.73 -23.87
N ARG A 76 -12.00 -10.43 -24.07
CA ARG A 76 -11.28 -10.77 -25.32
C ARG A 76 -11.33 -12.26 -25.68
N PRO A 77 -10.96 -13.22 -24.81
CA PRO A 77 -11.07 -14.65 -25.12
C PRO A 77 -12.49 -15.12 -25.44
N LEU A 78 -13.52 -14.45 -24.89
CA LEU A 78 -14.93 -14.81 -25.05
C LEU A 78 -15.52 -14.29 -26.37
N PHE A 79 -15.11 -13.09 -26.81
CA PHE A 79 -15.71 -12.40 -27.96
C PHE A 79 -14.78 -12.25 -29.16
N ALA A 80 -13.56 -12.81 -29.13
CA ALA A 80 -12.63 -12.72 -30.24
C ALA A 80 -13.19 -13.42 -31.50
N LEU A 81 -13.76 -12.59 -32.38
CA LEU A 81 -14.08 -12.88 -33.77
C LEU A 81 -12.75 -12.97 -34.54
N ASP A 82 -12.31 -14.20 -34.79
CA ASP A 82 -11.28 -14.63 -35.75
C ASP A 82 -10.27 -13.57 -36.20
N THR A 83 -9.51 -13.01 -35.25
CA THR A 83 -8.34 -12.19 -35.60
C THR A 83 -7.12 -13.09 -35.59
N SER A 84 -7.02 -13.90 -36.66
CA SER A 84 -5.75 -14.48 -37.09
C SER A 84 -4.72 -13.36 -37.26
N LYS A 85 -3.43 -13.65 -36.98
CA LYS A 85 -2.22 -12.77 -37.07
C LYS A 85 -1.56 -12.37 -35.75
N GLY A 86 -1.73 -13.14 -34.68
CA GLY A 86 -0.74 -13.16 -33.60
C GLY A 86 0.19 -14.35 -33.80
N ILE A 87 1.30 -14.17 -34.52
CA ILE A 87 2.39 -15.17 -34.55
C ILE A 87 3.16 -15.00 -33.25
N VAL A 88 3.11 -16.03 -32.39
CA VAL A 88 4.01 -16.14 -31.25
C VAL A 88 5.24 -16.86 -31.78
N LEU A 89 6.32 -16.11 -32.03
CA LEU A 89 7.64 -16.70 -32.27
C LEU A 89 8.13 -17.25 -30.93
N ASP A 90 7.82 -18.51 -30.65
CA ASP A 90 8.60 -19.25 -29.67
C ASP A 90 10.05 -19.27 -30.15
N PHE A 91 11.03 -19.08 -29.26
CA PHE A 91 12.46 -19.14 -29.63
C PHE A 91 12.86 -20.54 -30.15
N ILE A 92 11.97 -21.53 -29.99
CA ILE A 92 12.09 -22.91 -30.48
C ILE A 92 11.35 -23.10 -31.84
N GLY A 93 10.65 -22.09 -32.36
CA GLY A 93 10.00 -22.15 -33.68
C GLY A 93 8.67 -22.92 -33.70
N ASN A 94 8.04 -23.16 -32.54
CA ASN A 94 6.75 -23.84 -32.48
C ASN A 94 5.62 -22.81 -32.61
N ASP A 95 5.03 -22.70 -33.80
CA ASP A 95 3.94 -21.76 -34.14
C ASP A 95 2.58 -22.18 -33.56
N ARG A 96 2.56 -22.70 -32.33
CA ARG A 96 1.31 -23.14 -31.70
C ARG A 96 0.57 -21.93 -31.17
N MET A 97 -0.55 -21.62 -31.81
CA MET A 97 -1.51 -20.65 -31.29
C MET A 97 -1.95 -21.07 -29.87
N PRO A 98 -1.81 -20.19 -28.87
CA PRO A 98 -2.17 -20.52 -27.50
C PRO A 98 -3.68 -20.78 -27.39
N SER A 99 -4.05 -21.79 -26.60
CA SER A 99 -5.46 -22.14 -26.39
C SER A 99 -6.21 -20.97 -25.73
N ARG A 100 -7.40 -20.63 -26.26
CA ARG A 100 -8.27 -19.59 -25.67
C ARG A 100 -8.64 -19.92 -24.22
N LEU A 101 -8.85 -21.20 -23.92
CA LEU A 101 -9.14 -21.66 -22.57
C LEU A 101 -7.96 -21.42 -21.63
N LEU A 102 -6.73 -21.64 -22.10
CA LEU A 102 -5.53 -21.36 -21.33
C LEU A 102 -5.42 -19.87 -21.01
N LEU A 103 -5.63 -19.00 -22.01
CA LEU A 103 -5.58 -17.55 -21.81
C LEU A 103 -6.66 -17.06 -20.82
N ALA A 104 -7.88 -17.59 -20.94
CA ALA A 104 -8.98 -17.30 -20.01
C ALA A 104 -8.65 -17.80 -18.60
N ALA A 105 -8.16 -19.04 -18.46
CA ALA A 105 -7.79 -19.64 -17.18
C ALA A 105 -6.67 -18.84 -16.49
N VAL A 106 -5.61 -18.48 -17.21
CA VAL A 106 -4.52 -17.64 -16.68
C VAL A 106 -5.04 -16.27 -16.25
N THR A 107 -5.94 -15.66 -17.04
CA THR A 107 -6.52 -14.36 -16.69
C THR A 107 -7.39 -14.44 -15.44
N VAL A 108 -8.25 -15.45 -15.32
CA VAL A 108 -9.06 -15.70 -14.12
C VAL A 108 -8.18 -15.98 -12.92
N PHE A 109 -7.10 -16.74 -13.08
CA PHE A 109 -6.15 -17.04 -12.02
C PHE A 109 -5.40 -15.80 -11.53
N VAL A 110 -4.93 -14.93 -12.44
CA VAL A 110 -4.30 -13.64 -12.10
C VAL A 110 -5.30 -12.72 -11.39
N LEU A 111 -6.56 -12.68 -11.82
CA LEU A 111 -7.60 -11.92 -11.14
C LEU A 111 -7.84 -12.46 -9.71
N PHE A 112 -7.93 -13.78 -9.56
CA PHE A 112 -8.10 -14.44 -8.27
C PHE A 112 -6.95 -14.11 -7.30
N LEU A 113 -5.69 -14.23 -7.75
CA LEU A 113 -4.53 -13.87 -6.94
C LEU A 113 -4.50 -12.37 -6.60
N ASN A 114 -4.90 -11.48 -7.52
CA ASN A 114 -5.07 -10.05 -7.22
C ASN A 114 -6.11 -9.80 -6.13
N CYS A 115 -7.24 -10.51 -6.16
CA CYS A 115 -8.28 -10.42 -5.14
C CYS A 115 -7.78 -10.91 -3.78
N ILE A 116 -7.01 -12.00 -3.73
CA ILE A 116 -6.37 -12.48 -2.50
C ILE A 116 -5.40 -11.42 -1.95
N LEU A 117 -4.52 -10.89 -2.81
CA LEU A 117 -3.55 -9.86 -2.44
C LEU A 117 -4.25 -8.62 -1.86
N LEU A 118 -5.31 -8.14 -2.54
CA LEU A 118 -6.13 -7.03 -2.09
C LEU A 118 -6.74 -7.32 -0.72
N ALA A 119 -7.31 -8.51 -0.51
CA ALA A 119 -7.96 -8.84 0.74
C ALA A 119 -6.96 -8.93 1.91
N ILE A 120 -5.78 -9.50 1.69
CA ILE A 120 -4.70 -9.55 2.68
C ILE A 120 -4.26 -8.13 3.06
N GLU A 121 -3.92 -7.30 2.07
CA GLU A 121 -3.45 -5.93 2.32
C GLU A 121 -4.54 -5.03 2.93
N TYR A 122 -5.82 -5.28 2.60
CA TYR A 122 -6.94 -4.58 3.22
C TYR A 122 -7.09 -4.96 4.70
N GLU A 123 -7.03 -6.25 5.05
CA GLU A 123 -7.09 -6.69 6.45
C GLU A 123 -5.88 -6.19 7.25
N LEU A 124 -4.68 -6.15 6.65
CA LEU A 124 -3.49 -5.58 7.26
C LEU A 124 -3.61 -4.07 7.51
N SER A 125 -4.27 -3.35 6.61
CA SER A 125 -4.47 -1.90 6.72
C SER A 125 -5.56 -1.50 7.71
N TYR A 126 -6.54 -2.37 7.93
CA TYR A 126 -7.72 -2.10 8.76
C TYR A 126 -7.91 -3.23 9.79
N PRO A 127 -7.05 -3.35 10.82
CA PRO A 127 -7.23 -4.38 11.84
C PRO A 127 -8.65 -4.29 12.44
N PRO A 128 -9.28 -5.42 12.79
CA PRO A 128 -10.58 -5.40 13.44
C PRO A 128 -10.49 -4.51 14.69
N ALA A 129 -11.49 -3.65 14.89
CA ALA A 129 -11.59 -2.88 16.12
C ALA A 129 -11.65 -3.90 17.28
N GLU A 130 -10.58 -3.98 18.05
CA GLU A 130 -10.56 -4.77 19.27
C GLU A 130 -11.73 -4.27 20.13
N ASN A 131 -12.69 -5.13 20.42
CA ASN A 131 -13.79 -4.78 21.30
C ASN A 131 -13.15 -4.39 22.65
N PRO A 132 -13.35 -3.15 23.15
CA PRO A 132 -12.72 -2.68 24.38
C PRO A 132 -13.13 -3.52 25.61
N SER A 133 -14.16 -4.36 25.49
CA SER A 133 -14.57 -5.33 26.50
C SER A 133 -13.58 -6.49 26.72
N SER A 134 -12.52 -6.62 25.92
CA SER A 134 -11.46 -7.64 26.12
C SER A 134 -10.20 -7.11 26.82
N MET A 135 -10.15 -5.82 27.19
CA MET A 135 -9.04 -5.21 27.94
C MET A 135 -9.24 -5.21 29.47
N SER A 136 -10.32 -5.80 29.98
CA SER A 136 -10.48 -6.08 31.41
C SER A 136 -9.96 -7.49 31.70
N ASN A 137 -8.98 -7.61 32.59
CA ASN A 137 -8.40 -8.85 33.14
C ASN A 137 -7.09 -9.32 32.49
N THR A 138 -6.08 -8.44 32.47
CA THR A 138 -4.68 -8.90 32.62
C THR A 138 -4.06 -8.13 33.78
N GLU A 139 -4.69 -8.23 34.95
CA GLU A 139 -3.97 -8.08 36.21
C GLU A 139 -3.27 -9.40 36.52
N LYS A 140 -1.95 -9.30 36.63
CA LYS A 140 -1.02 -10.22 37.30
C LYS A 140 -1.72 -11.35 38.10
N SER A 141 -1.81 -12.53 37.51
CA SER A 141 -1.80 -13.78 38.26
C SER A 141 -0.75 -14.68 37.64
N SER A 142 0.42 -14.61 38.24
CA SER A 142 1.52 -15.55 38.07
C SER A 142 1.10 -16.86 38.73
N SER A 143 0.49 -17.77 37.99
CA SER A 143 0.33 -19.17 38.41
C SER A 143 0.63 -20.11 37.25
N TYR A 144 1.72 -20.85 37.44
CA TYR A 144 2.13 -22.12 36.84
C TYR A 144 1.55 -22.58 35.49
N ILE A 145 2.54 -22.85 34.63
CA ILE A 145 2.55 -23.48 33.31
C ILE A 145 1.69 -24.75 33.27
N GLU A 146 0.64 -24.71 32.46
CA GLU A 146 0.08 -25.88 31.78
C GLU A 146 0.37 -25.68 30.28
N PRO A 147 1.10 -26.60 29.61
CA PRO A 147 1.40 -26.47 28.19
C PRO A 147 0.13 -26.77 27.40
N ALA A 148 -0.74 -25.76 27.26
CA ALA A 148 -1.81 -25.78 26.29
C ALA A 148 -1.19 -26.11 24.93
N ALA A 149 -1.72 -27.18 24.32
CA ALA A 149 -1.27 -27.74 23.06
C ALA A 149 -0.84 -26.65 22.10
N ASP A 150 0.36 -26.84 21.54
CA ASP A 150 1.03 -26.08 20.51
C ASP A 150 0.09 -25.74 19.35
N SER A 151 -0.79 -24.74 19.54
CA SER A 151 -1.48 -24.04 18.47
C SER A 151 -0.39 -23.25 17.75
N GLY A 152 0.32 -23.98 16.88
CA GLY A 152 1.52 -23.53 16.20
C GLY A 152 1.34 -22.11 15.69
N ASP A 153 2.33 -21.28 16.00
CA ASP A 153 2.42 -19.84 15.74
C ASP A 153 1.85 -19.48 14.36
N LEU A 154 0.54 -19.23 14.31
CA LEU A 154 -0.20 -19.06 13.06
C LEU A 154 0.02 -17.62 12.61
N VAL A 155 1.00 -17.45 11.73
CA VAL A 155 1.50 -16.12 11.35
C VAL A 155 0.43 -15.28 10.64
N ILE A 156 -0.48 -15.92 9.92
CA ILE A 156 -1.64 -15.30 9.26
C ILE A 156 -2.88 -16.16 9.47
N ASP A 157 -3.80 -15.70 10.33
CA ASP A 157 -5.17 -16.21 10.38
C ASP A 157 -6.01 -15.45 9.35
N PHE A 158 -6.09 -15.98 8.12
CA PHE A 158 -6.93 -15.41 7.09
C PHE A 158 -8.38 -15.89 7.26
N ARG A 159 -9.15 -15.16 8.06
CA ARG A 159 -10.57 -15.45 8.23
C ARG A 159 -11.36 -14.91 7.05
N PHE A 160 -11.64 -15.78 6.07
CA PHE A 160 -12.52 -15.46 4.93
C PHE A 160 -13.83 -14.80 5.37
N ARG A 161 -14.38 -15.20 6.53
CA ARG A 161 -15.58 -14.59 7.12
C ARG A 161 -15.45 -13.09 7.35
N ASN A 162 -14.29 -12.59 7.76
CA ASN A 162 -14.04 -11.16 7.95
C ASN A 162 -14.00 -10.43 6.61
N ALA A 163 -13.29 -11.00 5.63
CA ALA A 163 -13.27 -10.47 4.27
C ALA A 163 -14.69 -10.38 3.68
N PHE A 164 -15.50 -11.43 3.80
CA PHE A 164 -16.91 -11.43 3.37
C PHE A 164 -17.77 -10.41 4.11
N ARG A 165 -17.53 -10.19 5.41
CA ARG A 165 -18.24 -9.14 6.17
C ARG A 165 -17.88 -7.76 5.66
N ARG A 166 -16.61 -7.51 5.32
CA ARG A 166 -16.12 -6.24 4.73
C ARG A 166 -16.55 -6.03 3.28
N LEU A 167 -16.87 -7.10 2.56
CA LEU A 167 -17.55 -7.00 1.26
C LEU A 167 -18.99 -6.48 1.39
N ARG A 168 -19.61 -6.58 2.57
CA ARG A 168 -20.97 -6.08 2.82
C ARG A 168 -21.02 -4.68 3.44
N GLY A 169 -19.92 -4.19 4.02
CA GLY A 169 -19.86 -2.85 4.60
C GLY A 169 -18.41 -2.38 4.79
N PRO A 170 -18.14 -1.06 4.66
CA PRO A 170 -16.81 -0.51 4.87
C PRO A 170 -16.33 -0.75 6.31
N ALA A 171 -15.03 -0.99 6.47
CA ALA A 171 -14.42 -1.02 7.80
C ALA A 171 -14.54 0.37 8.45
N PRO A 172 -14.73 0.45 9.78
CA PRO A 172 -14.63 1.72 10.47
C PRO A 172 -13.25 2.34 10.18
N PRO A 173 -13.17 3.68 10.00
CA PRO A 173 -11.89 4.33 9.77
C PRO A 173 -10.92 3.98 10.90
N PRO A 174 -9.64 3.68 10.59
CA PRO A 174 -8.68 3.34 11.62
C PRO A 174 -8.64 4.49 12.63
N PRO A 175 -8.62 4.21 13.94
CA PRO A 175 -8.43 5.24 14.93
C PRO A 175 -7.17 6.01 14.55
N GLN A 176 -7.29 7.33 14.38
CA GLN A 176 -6.14 8.19 14.13
C GLN A 176 -5.31 8.17 15.41
N THR A 177 -4.41 7.20 15.54
CA THR A 177 -3.56 7.09 16.72
C THR A 177 -2.71 8.34 16.77
N ALA A 178 -2.74 9.06 17.90
CA ALA A 178 -1.91 10.25 18.16
C ALA A 178 -0.39 9.99 18.03
N ALA A 179 0.03 8.75 17.76
CA ALA A 179 1.37 8.36 17.35
C ALA A 179 1.85 9.02 16.04
N ASP A 180 0.96 9.57 15.20
CA ASP A 180 1.36 10.39 14.03
C ASP A 180 1.97 11.77 14.42
N LEU A 181 1.93 12.14 15.71
CA LEU A 181 2.63 13.29 16.30
C LEU A 181 3.95 12.91 17.00
N GLN A 182 4.27 11.62 17.16
CA GLN A 182 5.55 11.20 17.70
C GLN A 182 6.63 11.28 16.61
N LEU A 183 7.66 12.08 16.89
CA LEU A 183 8.79 12.32 16.01
C LEU A 183 9.36 11.01 15.44
N PRO A 184 9.75 10.97 14.16
CA PRO A 184 10.29 9.77 13.54
C PRO A 184 11.59 9.40 14.24
N LEU A 185 11.58 8.27 14.95
CA LEU A 185 12.82 7.63 15.38
C LEU A 185 13.58 7.19 14.12
N PRO A 186 14.87 7.53 14.01
CA PRO A 186 15.67 7.20 12.85
C PRO A 186 16.04 5.73 12.95
N ASN A 187 15.24 4.83 12.40
CA ASN A 187 15.78 3.56 11.97
C ASN A 187 14.92 2.85 10.89
N ASN A 188 15.59 2.59 9.77
CA ASN A 188 15.45 1.47 8.83
C ASN A 188 14.05 0.98 8.38
N MET A 189 13.45 1.65 7.39
CA MET A 189 13.32 1.12 6.01
C MET A 189 12.54 2.11 5.13
N THR A 190 13.20 2.55 4.06
CA THR A 190 12.75 3.49 3.04
C THR A 190 11.44 3.06 2.38
N THR A 191 10.33 3.58 2.88
CA THR A 191 9.04 3.55 2.17
C THR A 191 8.87 4.92 1.50
N ASN A 192 8.52 4.98 0.21
CA ASN A 192 8.39 6.22 -0.59
C ASN A 192 7.60 7.37 0.08
N ARG A 193 6.71 7.04 1.03
CA ARG A 193 5.98 8.00 1.87
C ARG A 193 6.87 8.82 2.80
N GLN A 194 7.95 8.24 3.31
CA GLN A 194 8.90 8.90 4.20
C GLN A 194 9.80 9.88 3.43
N ALA A 195 10.19 9.53 2.20
CA ALA A 195 10.94 10.43 1.31
C ALA A 195 10.17 11.73 1.02
N ASN A 196 8.87 11.62 0.70
CA ASN A 196 8.02 12.79 0.47
C ASN A 196 7.79 13.63 1.75
N ARG A 197 7.80 13.00 2.94
CA ARG A 197 7.70 13.72 4.23
C ARG A 197 9.00 14.44 4.57
N ILE A 198 10.16 13.80 4.36
CA ILE A 198 11.49 14.39 4.57
C ILE A 198 11.68 15.58 3.64
N ALA A 199 11.33 15.45 2.35
CA ALA A 199 11.42 16.55 1.39
C ALA A 199 10.62 17.78 1.84
N ARG A 200 9.38 17.59 2.31
CA ARG A 200 8.54 18.68 2.84
C ARG A 200 9.06 19.26 4.15
N ALA A 201 9.61 18.43 5.03
CA ALA A 201 10.22 18.89 6.28
C ALA A 201 11.47 19.73 6.02
N LEU A 202 12.30 19.30 5.07
CA LEU A 202 13.53 19.98 4.68
C LEU A 202 13.24 21.30 3.95
N GLN A 203 12.22 21.35 3.10
CA GLN A 203 11.71 22.60 2.50
C GLN A 203 11.23 23.59 3.56
N ARG A 204 10.51 23.13 4.60
CA ARG A 204 10.07 23.99 5.72
C ARG A 204 11.24 24.49 6.57
N ALA A 205 12.25 23.65 6.79
CA ALA A 205 13.46 24.04 7.52
C ALA A 205 14.25 25.12 6.75
N LEU A 206 14.42 24.95 5.43
CA LEU A 206 15.06 25.95 4.58
C LEU A 206 14.29 27.28 4.53
N ALA A 207 12.96 27.23 4.45
CA ALA A 207 12.12 28.43 4.48
C ALA A 207 12.27 29.22 5.80
N ARG A 208 12.45 28.53 6.93
CA ARG A 208 12.71 29.16 8.23
C ARG A 208 14.08 29.82 8.29
N GLN A 209 15.11 29.21 7.68
CA GLN A 209 16.43 29.82 7.62
C GLN A 209 16.44 31.11 6.80
N MET A 210 15.73 31.15 5.66
CA MET A 210 15.63 32.39 4.87
C MET A 210 14.88 33.50 5.62
N ALA A 211 13.85 33.15 6.39
CA ALA A 211 13.12 34.12 7.21
C ALA A 211 13.99 34.70 8.35
N SER A 212 14.87 33.90 8.97
CA SER A 212 15.77 34.39 10.02
C SER A 212 16.85 35.36 9.50
N THR A 213 17.27 35.24 8.25
CA THR A 213 18.30 36.13 7.67
C THR A 213 17.78 37.56 7.48
N GLN A 214 16.48 37.76 7.29
CA GLN A 214 15.91 39.11 7.12
C GLN A 214 15.72 39.88 8.44
N GLN A 215 15.55 39.18 9.57
CA GLN A 215 15.37 39.84 10.88
C GLN A 215 16.68 40.34 11.51
N GLY A 216 17.84 39.88 11.04
CA GLY A 216 19.15 40.35 11.53
C GLY A 216 19.60 41.71 10.99
N GLN A 217 18.90 42.28 9.99
CA GLN A 217 19.37 43.49 9.29
C GLN A 217 18.67 44.80 9.73
N THR A 218 17.71 44.75 10.66
CA THR A 218 16.92 45.93 11.07
C THR A 218 17.30 46.53 12.43
N LEU A 219 18.33 46.02 13.12
CA LEU A 219 18.73 46.48 14.46
C LEU A 219 19.94 47.45 14.50
N GLY A 220 20.27 48.07 13.37
CA GLY A 220 21.42 48.99 13.23
C GLY A 220 21.07 50.48 13.04
N ALA A 221 19.83 50.92 13.26
CA ALA A 221 19.47 52.34 13.16
C ALA A 221 19.39 52.97 14.56
N ILE A 222 20.52 53.49 15.05
CA ILE A 222 20.62 54.27 16.29
C ILE A 222 19.98 55.66 16.04
N PRO A 223 18.89 56.04 16.73
CA PRO A 223 18.37 57.40 16.69
C PRO A 223 18.76 58.13 17.97
N GLY A 224 19.69 59.08 17.91
CA GLY A 224 19.91 59.95 19.05
C GLY A 224 21.13 60.86 18.96
N SER A 225 20.90 62.13 18.62
CA SER A 225 21.35 63.27 19.43
C SER A 225 20.78 64.57 18.87
N ARG A 226 19.65 65.00 19.43
CA ARG A 226 19.24 66.41 19.51
C ARG A 226 19.84 67.03 20.77
N THR A 227 19.76 68.36 20.85
CA THR A 227 20.18 69.31 21.91
C THR A 227 21.62 69.78 21.79
N SER A 228 21.97 71.07 21.83
CA SER A 228 21.27 72.29 22.30
C SER A 228 22.14 73.52 22.01
N THR A 229 21.50 74.69 21.81
CA THR A 229 21.79 76.04 22.38
C THR A 229 23.26 76.56 22.28
N THR A 230 23.57 77.78 21.82
CA THR A 230 23.45 79.05 22.59
C THR A 230 23.97 80.24 21.74
N ALA A 231 23.51 81.43 22.14
CA ALA A 231 23.59 82.78 21.56
C ALA A 231 24.96 83.48 21.41
N ALA A 232 24.86 84.75 20.97
CA ALA A 232 25.82 85.87 20.91
C ALA A 232 26.44 86.08 19.52
N THR A 233 26.46 87.28 18.91
CA THR A 233 26.25 88.65 19.40
C THR A 233 25.86 89.54 18.21
#